data_AF-A0ABD6H1Q4-F1
#
_entry.id   AF-A0ABD6H1Q4-F1
#
_cell.length_a   1.000
_cell.length_b   1.000
_cell.length_c   1.000
_cell.angle_alpha   90.00
_cell.angle_beta   90.00
_cell.angle_gamma   90.00
#
_symmetry.space_group_name_H-M   'P 1'
#
loop_
_entity.id
_entity.type
_entity.pdbx_description
1 polymer ?
#
loop_
_entity_poly.entity_id
_entity_poly.type
_entity_poly.pdbx_seq_one_letter_code
_entity_poly.pdbx_strand_id
1 'polypeptide(L)'
;MKRIMSSIVDGRGFDFGLAGVPLAFLLFMSGLPLLYNIVMSFQEVDMFSLGTFSRPFVGFQNYIDLMAQPETLPIFINTAIFVVASIAGQFLLGFGLALFFGVGFPGSSWLRGLFLVSWIMPGLVVGATWNWILSGDFGVFNYMLRETGLISANIFWRSDPAYALWAVIIANIWLGTSFNMILLSVGLSGIPKDLHEAAQLDGATVLQRFYTITLPMMRSSIGALVSLGLIFTLQQFDLFAAITSGGPANASNVAQYWAWDLSFRQYDFAKGATVSVIMTVFVLLASLVYVRSTRHEVRG
;
A
#
# COMPACT_ATOMS: atom_id res chain seq x y z
N MET A 1 -39.84 -17.50 20.02
CA MET A 1 -39.79 -16.03 19.83
C MET A 1 -39.54 -15.25 21.13
N LYS A 2 -40.39 -15.32 22.18
CA LYS A 2 -40.21 -14.51 23.41
C LYS A 2 -38.84 -14.66 24.12
N ARG A 3 -38.27 -15.88 24.13
CA ARG A 3 -36.96 -16.17 24.74
C ARG A 3 -35.75 -15.65 23.94
N ILE A 4 -35.91 -15.47 22.63
CA ILE A 4 -34.90 -14.87 21.74
C ILE A 4 -34.97 -13.35 21.84
N MET A 5 -36.19 -12.80 21.88
CA MET A 5 -36.38 -11.36 22.11
C MET A 5 -35.90 -10.92 23.48
N SER A 6 -36.10 -11.72 24.54
CA SER A 6 -35.58 -11.38 25.87
C SER A 6 -34.05 -11.39 25.90
N SER A 7 -33.39 -12.35 25.23
CA SER A 7 -31.92 -12.39 25.20
C SER A 7 -31.30 -11.20 24.45
N ILE A 8 -32.00 -10.66 23.44
CA ILE A 8 -31.60 -9.44 22.72
C ILE A 8 -31.67 -8.20 23.62
N VAL A 9 -32.46 -8.22 24.70
CA VAL A 9 -32.61 -7.09 25.63
C VAL A 9 -31.77 -7.28 26.91
N ASP A 10 -31.35 -8.51 27.22
CA ASP A 10 -30.58 -8.88 28.43
C ASP A 10 -29.08 -8.49 28.39
N GLY A 11 -28.69 -7.50 27.58
CA GLY A 11 -27.31 -7.01 27.43
C GLY A 11 -26.39 -7.99 26.69
N ARG A 12 -26.24 -9.23 27.18
CA ARG A 12 -25.33 -10.22 26.56
C ARG A 12 -25.76 -10.64 25.15
N GLY A 13 -27.05 -10.91 24.92
CA GLY A 13 -27.51 -11.27 23.56
C GLY A 13 -27.63 -10.06 22.64
N PHE A 14 -27.75 -8.84 23.20
CA PHE A 14 -27.56 -7.59 22.46
C PHE A 14 -26.12 -7.48 21.96
N ASP A 15 -25.13 -7.67 22.84
CA ASP A 15 -23.69 -7.60 22.51
C ASP A 15 -23.30 -8.63 21.46
N PHE A 16 -23.79 -9.88 21.58
CA PHE A 16 -23.58 -10.92 20.57
C PHE A 16 -24.25 -10.58 19.24
N GLY A 17 -25.44 -9.97 19.25
CA GLY A 17 -26.09 -9.50 18.02
C GLY A 17 -25.31 -8.35 17.38
N LEU A 18 -24.87 -7.39 18.19
CA LEU A 18 -24.15 -6.19 17.77
C LEU A 18 -22.80 -6.52 17.13
N ALA A 19 -22.05 -7.49 17.68
CA ALA A 19 -20.78 -7.95 17.10
C ALA A 19 -20.98 -9.03 16.03
N GLY A 20 -21.93 -9.94 16.24
CA GLY A 20 -22.17 -11.09 15.37
C GLY A 20 -22.68 -10.70 13.99
N VAL A 21 -23.57 -9.71 13.89
CA VAL A 21 -24.11 -9.27 12.59
C VAL A 21 -23.03 -8.67 11.69
N PRO A 22 -22.21 -7.69 12.12
CA PRO A 22 -21.09 -7.18 11.33
C PRO A 22 -20.06 -8.25 10.98
N LEU A 23 -19.71 -9.14 11.93
CA LEU A 23 -18.77 -10.22 11.68
C LEU A 23 -19.29 -11.22 10.64
N ALA A 24 -20.57 -11.60 10.73
CA ALA A 24 -21.21 -12.46 9.74
C ALA A 24 -21.24 -11.78 8.37
N PHE A 25 -21.56 -10.49 8.32
CA PHE A 25 -21.53 -9.71 7.09
C PHE A 25 -20.12 -9.68 6.47
N LEU A 26 -19.08 -9.41 7.27
CA LEU A 26 -17.68 -9.40 6.80
C LEU A 26 -17.23 -10.77 6.31
N LEU A 27 -17.53 -11.84 7.05
CA LEU A 27 -17.18 -13.21 6.64
C LEU A 27 -17.91 -13.61 5.37
N PHE A 28 -19.18 -13.24 5.22
CA PHE A 28 -19.97 -13.55 4.03
C PHE A 28 -19.52 -12.74 2.81
N MET A 29 -19.37 -11.42 2.94
CA MET A 29 -19.08 -10.53 1.80
C MET A 29 -17.60 -10.46 1.44
N SER A 30 -16.68 -10.70 2.37
CA SER A 30 -15.23 -10.62 2.11
C SER A 30 -14.54 -11.97 2.32
N GLY A 31 -14.90 -12.71 3.37
CA GLY A 31 -14.31 -14.02 3.68
C GLY A 31 -14.61 -15.08 2.62
N LEU A 32 -15.88 -15.22 2.20
CA LEU A 32 -16.27 -16.22 1.20
C LEU A 32 -15.62 -15.99 -0.16
N PRO A 33 -15.63 -14.78 -0.77
CA PRO A 33 -14.93 -14.56 -2.04
C PRO A 33 -13.44 -14.81 -1.94
N LEU A 34 -12.80 -14.46 -0.82
CA LEU A 34 -11.38 -14.73 -0.59
C LEU A 34 -11.08 -16.23 -0.56
N LEU A 35 -11.85 -17.00 0.20
CA LEU A 35 -11.72 -18.46 0.25
C LEU A 35 -12.00 -19.10 -1.11
N TYR A 36 -13.03 -18.64 -1.81
CA TYR A 36 -13.35 -19.11 -3.15
C TYR A 36 -12.22 -18.80 -4.15
N ASN A 37 -11.59 -17.62 -4.06
CA ASN A 37 -10.42 -17.27 -4.86
C ASN A 37 -9.24 -18.21 -4.58
N ILE A 38 -9.03 -18.59 -3.33
CA ILE A 38 -8.04 -19.63 -2.97
C ILE A 38 -8.40 -20.98 -3.59
N VAL A 39 -9.66 -21.39 -3.57
CA VAL A 39 -10.07 -22.65 -4.21
C VAL A 39 -9.85 -22.60 -5.73
N MET A 40 -10.19 -21.48 -6.37
CA MET A 40 -10.00 -21.29 -7.82
C MET A 40 -8.53 -21.41 -8.24
N SER A 41 -7.57 -21.01 -7.39
CA SER A 41 -6.14 -21.14 -7.75
C SER A 41 -5.67 -22.59 -7.83
N PHE A 42 -6.42 -23.57 -7.31
CA PHE A 42 -6.13 -25.01 -7.43
C PHE A 42 -7.06 -25.74 -8.41
N GLN A 43 -7.92 -25.01 -9.12
CA GLN A 43 -8.87 -25.56 -10.08
C GLN A 43 -8.55 -25.09 -11.49
N GLU A 44 -9.02 -25.84 -12.48
CA GLU A 44 -9.08 -25.35 -13.86
C GLU A 44 -10.28 -24.39 -13.97
N VAL A 45 -9.99 -23.10 -14.25
CA VAL A 45 -11.02 -22.06 -14.34
C VAL A 45 -10.76 -21.20 -15.57
N ASP A 46 -11.73 -21.23 -16.49
CA ASP A 46 -11.77 -20.45 -17.72
C ASP A 46 -13.11 -19.68 -17.83
N MET A 47 -13.28 -18.95 -18.93
CA MET A 47 -14.48 -18.16 -19.19
C MET A 47 -15.78 -18.98 -19.24
N PHE A 48 -15.71 -20.26 -19.63
CA PHE A 48 -16.90 -21.12 -19.79
C PHE A 48 -17.25 -21.88 -18.51
N SER A 49 -16.27 -22.13 -17.65
CA SER A 49 -16.41 -22.82 -16.36
C SER A 49 -16.61 -21.87 -15.18
N LEU A 50 -16.44 -20.55 -15.34
CA LEU A 50 -16.62 -19.58 -14.26
C LEU A 50 -18.01 -19.66 -13.59
N GLY A 51 -19.05 -20.04 -14.33
CA GLY A 51 -20.41 -20.22 -13.82
C GLY A 51 -20.67 -21.57 -13.12
N THR A 52 -19.77 -22.55 -13.25
CA THR A 52 -19.93 -23.88 -12.65
C THR A 52 -19.07 -24.03 -11.39
N PHE A 53 -19.64 -24.57 -10.31
CA PHE A 53 -18.91 -24.78 -9.05
C PHE A 53 -18.11 -26.09 -9.02
N SER A 54 -18.50 -27.08 -9.82
CA SER A 54 -17.79 -28.35 -9.93
C SER A 54 -16.78 -28.27 -11.08
N ARG A 55 -15.51 -28.07 -10.76
CA ARG A 55 -14.41 -27.97 -11.71
C ARG A 55 -13.31 -28.99 -11.40
N PRO A 56 -12.54 -29.45 -12.40
CA PRO A 56 -11.38 -30.29 -12.17
C PRO A 56 -10.40 -29.63 -11.19
N PHE A 57 -9.93 -30.41 -10.21
CA PHE A 57 -8.86 -29.98 -9.31
C PHE A 57 -7.51 -30.33 -9.96
N VAL A 58 -6.69 -29.30 -10.19
CA VAL A 58 -5.38 -29.41 -10.86
C VAL A 58 -4.21 -29.29 -9.88
N GLY A 59 -4.49 -29.14 -8.58
CA GLY A 59 -3.47 -28.99 -7.55
C GLY A 59 -2.58 -27.77 -7.81
N PHE A 60 -1.27 -27.95 -7.82
CA PHE A 60 -0.30 -26.86 -7.99
C PHE A 60 0.02 -26.51 -9.45
N GLN A 61 -0.66 -27.13 -10.44
CA GLN A 61 -0.32 -26.93 -11.85
C GLN A 61 -0.37 -25.45 -12.26
N ASN A 62 -1.41 -24.71 -11.83
CA ASN A 62 -1.53 -23.27 -12.09
C ASN A 62 -0.34 -22.45 -11.57
N TYR A 63 0.25 -22.86 -10.43
CA TYR A 63 1.43 -22.20 -9.87
C TYR A 63 2.68 -22.49 -10.68
N ILE A 64 2.84 -23.73 -11.17
CA ILE A 64 3.95 -24.13 -12.03
C ILE A 64 3.87 -23.38 -13.36
N ASP A 65 2.69 -23.34 -13.98
CA ASP A 65 2.45 -22.67 -15.26
C ASP A 65 2.61 -21.16 -15.15
N LEU A 66 2.24 -20.58 -14.01
CA LEU A 66 2.52 -19.19 -13.71
C LEU A 66 4.03 -18.94 -13.61
N MET A 67 4.76 -19.74 -12.83
CA MET A 67 6.21 -19.54 -12.64
C MET A 67 7.04 -19.85 -13.88
N ALA A 68 6.50 -20.63 -14.83
CA ALA A 68 7.14 -20.91 -16.12
C ALA A 68 7.06 -19.74 -17.13
N GLN A 69 6.18 -18.76 -16.90
CA GLN A 69 6.06 -17.60 -17.79
C GLN A 69 7.27 -16.65 -17.66
N PRO A 70 7.84 -16.18 -18.79
CA PRO A 70 9.03 -15.33 -18.77
C PRO A 70 8.80 -13.97 -18.09
N GLU A 71 7.57 -13.46 -18.08
CA GLU A 71 7.20 -12.19 -17.44
C GLU A 71 7.03 -12.28 -15.92
N THR A 72 6.87 -13.49 -15.37
CA THR A 72 6.51 -13.69 -13.95
C THR A 72 7.56 -13.09 -13.01
N LEU A 73 8.82 -13.47 -13.19
CA LEU A 73 9.91 -12.97 -12.35
C LEU A 73 10.09 -11.45 -12.49
N PRO A 74 10.15 -10.85 -13.70
CA PRO A 74 10.15 -9.40 -13.87
C PRO A 74 9.00 -8.69 -13.14
N ILE A 75 7.77 -9.20 -13.22
CA ILE A 75 6.60 -8.58 -12.57
C ILE A 75 6.71 -8.63 -11.04
N PHE A 76 7.18 -9.75 -10.47
CA PHE A 76 7.41 -9.84 -9.03
C PHE A 76 8.57 -8.94 -8.56
N ILE A 77 9.64 -8.81 -9.36
CA ILE A 77 10.72 -7.86 -9.10
C ILE A 77 10.20 -6.42 -9.12
N ASN A 78 9.43 -6.05 -10.15
CA ASN A 78 8.79 -4.75 -10.24
C ASN A 78 7.87 -4.47 -9.06
N THR A 79 7.13 -5.47 -8.59
CA THR A 79 6.29 -5.38 -7.38
C THR A 79 7.14 -5.06 -6.15
N ALA A 80 8.27 -5.76 -5.96
CA ALA A 80 9.18 -5.51 -4.85
C ALA A 80 9.82 -4.11 -4.94
N ILE A 81 10.29 -3.70 -6.12
CA ILE A 81 10.86 -2.37 -6.36
C ILE A 81 9.81 -1.30 -6.07
N PHE A 82 8.60 -1.45 -6.59
CA PHE A 82 7.50 -0.53 -6.39
C PHE A 82 7.18 -0.35 -4.90
N VAL A 83 7.04 -1.45 -4.15
CA VAL A 83 6.73 -1.42 -2.72
C VAL A 83 7.85 -0.77 -1.93
N VAL A 84 9.09 -1.22 -2.11
CA VAL A 84 10.24 -0.71 -1.33
C VAL A 84 10.51 0.76 -1.64
N ALA A 85 10.57 1.14 -2.91
CA ALA A 85 10.85 2.51 -3.31
C ALA A 85 9.72 3.46 -2.89
N SER A 86 8.45 3.03 -3.01
CA SER A 86 7.31 3.84 -2.58
C SER A 86 7.34 4.07 -1.07
N ILE A 87 7.44 3.01 -0.26
CA ILE A 87 7.44 3.15 1.20
C ILE A 87 8.63 3.97 1.67
N ALA A 88 9.82 3.74 1.11
CA ALA A 88 11.00 4.53 1.45
C ALA A 88 10.81 6.01 1.11
N GLY A 89 10.32 6.34 -0.09
CA GLY A 89 10.07 7.72 -0.49
C GLY A 89 8.98 8.40 0.34
N GLN A 90 7.86 7.70 0.58
CA GLN A 90 6.76 8.18 1.41
C GLN A 90 7.21 8.42 2.85
N PHE A 91 8.02 7.52 3.40
CA PHE A 91 8.56 7.66 4.75
C PHE A 91 9.50 8.85 4.84
N LEU A 92 10.47 8.97 3.91
CA LEU A 92 11.45 10.06 3.94
C LEU A 92 10.79 11.43 3.80
N LEU A 93 9.91 11.59 2.82
CA LEU A 93 9.19 12.86 2.62
C LEU A 93 8.19 13.13 3.74
N GLY A 94 7.43 12.12 4.15
CA GLY A 94 6.46 12.23 5.24
C GLY A 94 7.12 12.58 6.57
N PHE A 95 8.25 11.95 6.89
CA PHE A 95 9.04 12.24 8.09
C PHE A 95 9.64 13.64 8.05
N GLY A 96 10.21 14.04 6.91
CA GLY A 96 10.72 15.39 6.71
C GLY A 96 9.64 16.46 6.91
N LEU A 97 8.45 16.24 6.35
CA LEU A 97 7.30 17.13 6.56
C LEU A 97 6.81 17.10 8.01
N ALA A 98 6.81 15.94 8.67
CA ALA A 98 6.41 15.83 10.07
C ALA A 98 7.35 16.65 10.99
N LEU A 99 8.66 16.58 10.76
CA LEU A 99 9.64 17.41 11.46
C LEU A 99 9.45 18.90 11.15
N PHE A 100 9.32 19.26 9.87
CA PHE A 100 9.11 20.63 9.42
C PHE A 100 7.89 21.28 10.08
N PHE A 101 6.76 20.57 10.05
CA PHE A 101 5.54 21.05 10.66
C PHE A 101 5.56 21.00 12.19
N GLY A 102 6.36 20.10 12.79
CA GLY A 102 6.55 20.00 14.23
C GLY A 102 7.12 21.27 14.89
N VAL A 103 7.82 22.12 14.12
CA VAL A 103 8.38 23.40 14.60
C VAL A 103 7.29 24.37 15.11
N GLY A 104 6.07 24.31 14.56
CA GLY A 104 4.94 25.10 15.05
C GLY A 104 4.99 26.58 14.67
N PHE A 105 4.92 26.89 13.37
CA PHE A 105 4.87 28.26 12.84
C PHE A 105 3.43 28.72 12.47
N PRO A 106 3.18 30.04 12.32
CA PRO A 106 1.86 30.56 11.97
C PRO A 106 1.34 29.98 10.65
N GLY A 107 0.11 29.45 10.63
CA GLY A 107 -0.49 28.82 9.45
C GLY A 107 -0.11 27.35 9.22
N SER A 108 0.77 26.78 10.06
CA SER A 108 1.19 25.37 9.94
C SER A 108 0.01 24.38 9.92
N SER A 109 -1.02 24.58 10.75
CA SER A 109 -2.22 23.72 10.75
C SER A 109 -2.97 23.75 9.41
N TRP A 110 -3.06 24.91 8.77
CA TRP A 110 -3.76 25.05 7.49
C TRP A 110 -2.96 24.41 6.36
N LEU A 111 -1.65 24.64 6.32
CA LEU A 111 -0.75 23.99 5.36
C LEU A 111 -0.74 22.48 5.51
N ARG A 112 -0.70 21.94 6.74
CA ARG A 112 -0.86 20.50 6.99
C ARG A 112 -2.15 19.96 6.36
N GLY A 113 -3.26 20.71 6.50
CA GLY A 113 -4.54 20.37 5.89
C GLY A 113 -4.49 20.31 4.37
N LEU A 114 -3.78 21.22 3.71
CA LEU A 114 -3.59 21.20 2.25
C LEU A 114 -2.82 19.95 1.77
N PHE A 115 -1.83 19.49 2.52
CA PHE A 115 -1.11 18.27 2.17
C PHE A 115 -2.04 17.04 2.17
N LEU A 116 -3.08 17.01 3.01
CA LEU A 116 -4.03 15.89 3.07
C LEU A 116 -4.86 15.68 1.81
N VAL A 117 -4.94 16.68 0.94
CA VAL A 117 -5.64 16.57 -0.33
C VAL A 117 -5.12 15.37 -1.14
N SER A 118 -3.82 15.11 -1.14
CA SER A 118 -3.28 13.99 -1.92
C SER A 118 -3.81 12.63 -1.45
N TRP A 119 -4.01 12.45 -0.14
CA TRP A 119 -4.45 11.19 0.44
C TRP A 119 -5.98 10.97 0.37
N ILE A 120 -6.75 12.05 0.39
CA ILE A 120 -8.23 11.97 0.35
C ILE A 120 -8.74 11.75 -1.08
N MET A 121 -7.96 12.12 -2.09
CA MET A 121 -8.37 11.93 -3.48
C MET A 121 -8.48 10.46 -3.87
N PRO A 122 -9.47 10.08 -4.70
CA PRO A 122 -9.53 8.75 -5.28
C PRO A 122 -8.24 8.42 -6.04
N GLY A 123 -7.74 7.18 -5.91
CA GLY A 123 -6.49 6.76 -6.55
C GLY A 123 -6.49 6.97 -8.06
N LEU A 124 -7.63 6.76 -8.72
CA LEU A 124 -7.77 6.97 -10.16
C LEU A 124 -7.65 8.45 -10.56
N VAL A 125 -8.13 9.37 -9.72
CA VAL A 125 -7.98 10.81 -9.93
C VAL A 125 -6.51 11.20 -9.80
N VAL A 126 -5.83 10.70 -8.75
CA VAL A 126 -4.38 10.89 -8.58
C VAL A 126 -3.63 10.38 -9.81
N GLY A 127 -3.97 9.18 -10.28
CA GLY A 127 -3.39 8.59 -11.48
C GLY A 127 -3.60 9.44 -12.73
N ALA A 128 -4.81 9.99 -12.94
CA ALA A 128 -5.10 10.89 -14.06
C ALA A 128 -4.30 12.20 -13.97
N THR A 129 -4.21 12.80 -12.78
CA THR A 129 -3.39 14.00 -12.55
C THR A 129 -1.92 13.75 -12.87
N TRP A 130 -1.37 12.65 -12.36
CA TRP A 130 0.03 12.29 -12.61
C TRP A 130 0.29 11.87 -14.06
N ASN A 131 -0.68 11.26 -14.74
CA ASN A 131 -0.59 10.96 -16.18
C ASN A 131 -0.35 12.25 -17.00
N TRP A 132 -1.04 13.34 -16.65
CA TRP A 132 -0.85 14.64 -17.28
C TRP A 132 0.49 15.29 -16.90
N ILE A 133 0.83 15.30 -15.60
CA ILE A 133 2.10 15.86 -15.09
C ILE A 133 3.32 15.20 -15.73
N LEU A 134 3.26 13.89 -15.93
CA LEU A 134 4.32 13.05 -16.50
C LEU A 134 4.23 12.92 -18.03
N SER A 135 3.43 13.75 -18.70
CA SER A 135 3.37 13.76 -20.16
C SER A 135 4.76 14.08 -20.76
N GLY A 136 5.16 13.32 -21.78
CA GLY A 136 6.48 13.47 -22.42
C GLY A 136 6.65 14.84 -23.08
N ASP A 137 5.63 15.30 -23.82
CA ASP A 137 5.74 16.48 -24.67
C ASP A 137 5.46 17.79 -23.93
N PHE A 138 4.49 17.79 -23.01
CA PHE A 138 3.97 19.00 -22.35
C PHE A 138 3.84 18.86 -20.83
N GLY A 139 4.36 17.78 -20.24
CA GLY A 139 4.26 17.54 -18.80
C GLY A 139 5.11 18.53 -18.02
N VAL A 140 4.51 19.10 -16.96
CA VAL A 140 5.19 20.07 -16.07
C VAL A 140 6.43 19.46 -15.42
N PHE A 141 6.47 18.13 -15.20
CA PHE A 141 7.61 17.50 -14.56
C PHE A 141 8.88 17.53 -15.44
N ASN A 142 8.74 17.25 -16.74
CA ASN A 142 9.84 17.40 -17.69
C ASN A 142 10.31 18.85 -17.78
N TYR A 143 9.38 19.80 -17.79
CA TYR A 143 9.71 21.23 -17.81
C TYR A 143 10.59 21.61 -16.61
N MET A 144 10.18 21.24 -15.39
CA MET A 144 10.97 21.51 -14.16
C MET A 144 12.36 20.86 -14.18
N LEU A 145 12.47 19.62 -14.66
CA LEU A 145 13.75 18.92 -14.75
C LEU A 145 14.70 19.54 -15.78
N ARG A 146 14.17 20.11 -16.86
CA ARG A 146 14.96 20.82 -17.87
C ARG A 146 15.44 22.17 -17.38
N GLU A 147 14.58 22.94 -16.72
CA GLU A 147 14.94 24.26 -16.17
C GLU A 147 16.00 24.16 -15.06
N THR A 148 16.00 23.07 -14.29
CA THR A 148 17.03 22.80 -13.28
C THR A 148 18.34 22.25 -13.87
N GLY A 149 18.37 21.97 -15.19
CA GLY A 149 19.53 21.39 -15.86
C GLY A 149 19.78 19.91 -15.55
N LEU A 150 18.83 19.22 -14.89
CA LEU A 150 18.95 17.81 -14.54
C LEU A 150 18.82 16.89 -15.76
N ILE A 151 18.07 17.31 -16.78
CA ILE A 151 17.90 16.58 -18.04
C ILE A 151 18.10 17.51 -19.24
N SER A 152 18.71 16.98 -20.30
CA SER A 152 18.92 17.69 -21.56
C SER A 152 17.77 17.50 -22.56
N ALA A 153 16.99 16.43 -22.42
CA ALA A 153 15.87 16.07 -23.28
C ALA A 153 14.68 15.58 -22.44
N ASN A 154 13.48 15.65 -23.03
CA ASN A 154 12.26 15.18 -22.37
C ASN A 154 12.31 13.67 -22.11
N ILE A 155 11.90 13.25 -20.91
CA ILE A 155 11.75 11.83 -20.57
C ILE A 155 10.32 11.39 -20.92
N PHE A 156 10.19 10.28 -21.65
CA PHE A 156 8.90 9.69 -21.97
C PHE A 156 8.47 8.70 -20.88
N TRP A 157 8.13 9.25 -19.70
CA TRP A 157 7.86 8.51 -18.46
C TRP A 157 6.95 7.28 -18.59
N ARG A 158 6.00 7.28 -19.54
CA ARG A 158 5.03 6.18 -19.74
C ARG A 158 5.40 5.21 -20.85
N SER A 159 6.19 5.65 -21.82
CA SER A 159 6.47 4.89 -23.05
C SER A 159 7.87 4.29 -23.08
N ASP A 160 8.77 4.79 -22.24
CA ASP A 160 10.11 4.22 -22.08
C ASP A 160 10.10 3.15 -20.98
N PRO A 161 10.46 1.88 -21.28
CA PRO A 161 10.54 0.81 -20.31
C PRO A 161 11.40 1.15 -19.07
N ALA A 162 12.43 1.97 -19.22
CA ALA A 162 13.33 2.33 -18.13
C ALA A 162 12.66 3.26 -17.09
N TYR A 163 11.64 4.02 -17.48
CA TYR A 163 10.99 5.04 -16.64
C TYR A 163 9.55 4.71 -16.25
N ALA A 164 8.90 3.77 -16.93
CA ALA A 164 7.49 3.43 -16.73
C ALA A 164 7.15 3.05 -15.28
N LEU A 165 7.98 2.24 -14.63
CA LEU A 165 7.73 1.89 -13.22
C LEU A 165 7.93 3.10 -12.30
N TRP A 166 8.95 3.93 -12.56
CA TRP A 166 9.24 5.13 -11.79
C TRP A 166 8.13 6.17 -11.87
N ALA A 167 7.47 6.29 -13.03
CA ALA A 167 6.29 7.15 -13.20
C ALA A 167 5.21 6.85 -12.13
N VAL A 168 4.92 5.57 -11.92
CA VAL A 168 3.92 5.12 -10.93
C VAL A 168 4.46 5.26 -9.51
N ILE A 169 5.75 4.95 -9.28
CA ILE A 169 6.40 5.12 -7.96
C ILE A 169 6.30 6.57 -7.49
N ILE A 170 6.65 7.54 -8.35
CA ILE A 170 6.62 8.97 -7.99
C ILE A 170 5.19 9.40 -7.63
N ALA A 171 4.19 9.01 -8.42
CA ALA A 171 2.80 9.29 -8.13
C ALA A 171 2.34 8.66 -6.80
N ASN A 172 2.75 7.42 -6.54
CA ASN A 172 2.43 6.72 -5.30
C ASN A 172 3.13 7.32 -4.08
N ILE A 173 4.37 7.82 -4.24
CA ILE A 173 5.07 8.55 -3.18
C ILE A 173 4.28 9.79 -2.78
N TRP A 174 3.84 10.58 -3.76
CA TRP A 174 3.04 11.77 -3.51
C TRP A 174 1.70 11.46 -2.83
N LEU A 175 1.03 10.40 -3.27
CA LEU A 175 -0.22 9.91 -2.68
C LEU A 175 -0.04 9.53 -1.20
N GLY A 176 1.01 8.77 -0.88
CA GLY A 176 1.21 8.23 0.48
C GLY A 176 1.91 9.19 1.46
N THR A 177 2.61 10.22 0.97
CA THR A 177 3.40 11.15 1.79
C THR A 177 2.57 11.79 2.89
N SER A 178 1.32 12.17 2.61
CA SER A 178 0.46 12.89 3.56
C SER A 178 -0.03 12.01 4.71
N PHE A 179 -0.34 10.75 4.43
CA PHE A 179 -0.62 9.74 5.46
C PHE A 179 0.60 9.52 6.36
N ASN A 180 1.78 9.37 5.74
CA ASN A 180 3.05 9.15 6.45
C ASN A 180 3.36 10.34 7.37
N MET A 181 3.19 11.57 6.87
CA MET A 181 3.38 12.80 7.62
C MET A 181 2.49 12.84 8.87
N ILE A 182 1.17 12.57 8.77
CA ILE A 182 0.30 12.58 9.96
C ILE A 182 0.76 11.53 10.97
N LEU A 183 0.93 10.29 10.52
CA LEU A 183 1.17 9.17 11.43
C LEU A 183 2.49 9.35 12.19
N LEU A 184 3.52 9.84 11.49
CA LEU A 184 4.82 10.16 12.10
C LEU A 184 4.73 11.40 12.98
N SER A 185 3.91 12.40 12.63
CA SER A 185 3.66 13.57 13.48
C SER A 185 3.04 13.18 14.82
N VAL A 186 2.11 12.21 14.83
CA VAL A 186 1.51 11.66 16.06
C VAL A 186 2.58 10.95 16.89
N GLY A 187 3.42 10.12 16.26
CA GLY A 187 4.54 9.45 16.93
C GLY A 187 5.54 10.43 17.55
N LEU A 188 5.95 11.47 16.81
CA LEU A 188 6.83 12.53 17.30
C LEU A 188 6.22 13.31 18.46
N SER A 189 4.92 13.62 18.39
CA SER A 189 4.22 14.37 19.43
C SER A 189 4.08 13.58 20.74
N GLY A 190 4.18 12.26 20.68
CA GLY A 190 4.17 11.37 21.86
C GLY A 190 5.48 11.37 22.65
N ILE A 191 6.55 11.97 22.15
CA ILE A 191 7.85 12.01 22.82
C ILE A 191 7.87 13.14 23.86
N PRO A 192 8.08 12.86 25.17
CA PRO A 192 8.20 13.89 26.19
C PRO A 192 9.37 14.84 25.88
N LYS A 193 9.10 16.15 25.94
CA LYS A 193 10.10 17.19 25.64
C LYS A 193 11.28 17.14 26.59
N ASP A 194 11.03 16.84 27.86
CA ASP A 194 12.03 16.76 28.93
C ASP A 194 13.18 15.80 28.61
N LEU A 195 12.94 14.73 27.84
CA LEU A 195 13.99 13.82 27.39
C LEU A 195 14.99 14.49 26.45
N HIS A 196 14.48 15.32 25.53
CA HIS A 196 15.31 16.07 24.60
C HIS A 196 16.05 17.22 25.26
N GLU A 197 15.46 17.83 26.30
CA GLU A 197 16.07 18.88 27.12
C GLU A 197 17.17 18.32 28.01
N ALA A 198 16.93 17.20 28.71
CA ALA A 198 17.93 16.53 29.53
C ALA A 198 19.15 16.11 28.70
N ALA A 199 18.93 15.46 27.55
CA ALA A 199 20.03 15.07 26.66
C ALA A 199 20.81 16.29 26.11
N GLN A 200 20.15 17.44 25.95
CA GLN A 200 20.83 18.67 25.54
C GLN A 200 21.72 19.24 26.65
N LEU A 201 21.30 19.15 27.91
CA LEU A 201 22.13 19.51 29.07
C LEU A 201 23.35 18.59 29.19
N ASP A 202 23.22 17.31 28.82
CA ASP A 202 24.31 16.34 28.74
C ASP A 202 25.23 16.51 27.52
N GLY A 203 24.98 17.53 26.68
CA GLY A 203 25.80 17.84 25.50
C GLY A 203 25.52 16.94 24.29
N ALA A 204 24.41 16.20 24.27
CA ALA A 204 24.07 15.34 23.14
C ALA A 204 23.71 16.17 21.89
N THR A 205 24.34 15.83 20.78
CA THR A 205 24.08 16.45 19.47
C THR A 205 22.69 16.06 18.94
N VAL A 206 22.19 16.80 17.93
CA VAL A 206 20.90 16.50 17.27
C VAL A 206 20.89 15.07 16.69
N LEU A 207 21.98 14.64 16.05
CA LEU A 207 22.11 13.29 15.50
C LEU A 207 22.10 12.23 16.62
N GLN A 208 22.81 12.47 17.72
CA GLN A 208 22.78 11.55 18.86
C GLN A 208 21.35 11.41 19.41
N ARG A 209 20.67 12.53 19.70
CA ARG A 209 19.28 12.52 20.18
C ARG A 209 18.32 11.83 19.21
N PHE A 210 18.53 11.98 17.91
CA PHE A 210 17.72 11.32 16.88
C PHE A 210 17.83 9.78 16.96
N TYR A 211 19.06 9.25 17.02
CA TYR A 211 19.28 7.81 17.07
C TYR A 211 19.03 7.17 18.45
N THR A 212 19.22 7.92 19.55
CA THR A 212 19.09 7.37 20.91
C THR A 212 17.73 7.61 21.56
N ILE A 213 16.99 8.64 21.14
CA ILE A 213 15.67 9.00 21.72
C ILE A 213 14.60 8.89 20.64
N THR A 214 14.69 9.68 19.57
CA THR A 214 13.59 9.81 18.60
C THR A 214 13.26 8.49 17.90
N LEU A 215 14.24 7.86 17.24
CA LEU A 215 14.00 6.61 16.51
C LEU A 215 13.54 5.46 17.43
N PRO A 216 14.17 5.20 18.59
CA PRO A 216 13.70 4.15 19.49
C PRO A 216 12.29 4.37 20.03
N MET A 217 11.91 5.61 20.34
CA MET A 217 10.56 5.92 20.83
C MET A 217 9.51 5.88 19.72
N MET A 218 9.90 6.17 18.47
CA MET A 218 9.01 6.09 17.32
C MET A 218 8.84 4.68 16.74
N ARG A 219 9.57 3.67 17.24
CA ARG A 219 9.58 2.30 16.68
C ARG A 219 8.17 1.73 16.41
N SER A 220 7.22 2.00 17.30
CA SER A 220 5.84 1.51 17.20
C SER A 220 5.09 2.20 16.07
N SER A 221 5.19 3.53 16.00
CA SER A 221 4.60 4.35 14.93
C SER A 221 5.22 4.03 13.56
N ILE A 222 6.55 3.83 13.50
CA ILE A 222 7.25 3.44 12.27
C ILE A 222 6.81 2.03 11.85
N GLY A 223 6.72 1.08 12.78
CA GLY A 223 6.24 -0.28 12.50
C GLY A 223 4.81 -0.28 11.96
N ALA A 224 3.91 0.49 12.57
CA ALA A 224 2.54 0.66 12.09
C ALA A 224 2.51 1.28 10.68
N LEU A 225 3.31 2.33 10.44
CA LEU A 225 3.40 2.99 9.15
C LEU A 225 3.89 2.03 8.06
N VAL A 226 4.98 1.30 8.29
CA VAL A 226 5.54 0.37 7.30
C VAL A 226 4.53 -0.74 7.00
N SER A 227 3.82 -1.23 8.00
CA SER A 227 2.84 -2.31 7.83
C SER A 227 1.62 -1.88 7.04
N LEU A 228 1.02 -0.75 7.43
CA LEU A 228 -0.11 -0.17 6.69
C LEU A 228 0.32 0.28 5.28
N GLY A 229 1.51 0.87 5.16
CA GLY A 229 2.09 1.29 3.89
C GLY A 229 2.33 0.12 2.94
N LEU A 230 2.77 -1.03 3.45
CA LEU A 230 2.92 -2.27 2.67
C LEU A 230 1.57 -2.77 2.16
N ILE A 231 0.54 -2.79 3.02
CA ILE A 231 -0.81 -3.21 2.62
C ILE A 231 -1.36 -2.27 1.54
N PHE A 232 -1.33 -0.96 1.77
CA PHE A 232 -1.85 0.03 0.82
C PHE A 232 -1.10 0.04 -0.50
N THR A 233 0.22 -0.12 -0.47
CA THR A 233 1.04 -0.10 -1.69
C THR A 233 0.83 -1.38 -2.50
N LEU A 234 0.77 -2.56 -1.87
CA LEU A 234 0.51 -3.81 -2.60
C LEU A 234 -0.89 -3.84 -3.23
N GLN A 235 -1.87 -3.20 -2.61
CA GLN A 235 -3.23 -3.11 -3.14
C GLN A 235 -3.38 -2.08 -4.26
N GLN A 236 -2.32 -1.34 -4.59
CA GLN A 236 -2.42 -0.23 -5.52
C GLN A 236 -2.65 -0.71 -6.95
N PHE A 237 -3.90 -0.61 -7.39
CA PHE A 237 -4.35 -0.91 -8.76
C PHE A 237 -4.54 0.37 -9.58
N ASP A 238 -5.17 1.37 -8.97
CA ASP A 238 -5.68 2.55 -9.68
C ASP A 238 -4.60 3.33 -10.41
N LEU A 239 -3.43 3.51 -9.78
CA LEU A 239 -2.32 4.23 -10.38
C LEU A 239 -1.75 3.52 -11.60
N PHE A 240 -1.66 2.18 -11.56
CA PHE A 240 -1.20 1.41 -12.71
C PHE A 240 -2.21 1.50 -13.84
N ALA A 241 -3.50 1.31 -13.56
CA ALA A 241 -4.56 1.42 -14.56
C ALA A 241 -4.58 2.80 -15.24
N ALA A 242 -4.41 3.89 -14.47
CA ALA A 242 -4.48 5.25 -14.98
C ALA A 242 -3.20 5.75 -15.69
N ILE A 243 -2.01 5.30 -15.27
CA ILE A 243 -0.75 5.88 -15.77
C ILE A 243 -0.14 5.02 -16.88
N THR A 244 0.09 3.73 -16.64
CA THR A 244 0.89 2.89 -17.56
C THR A 244 0.15 1.68 -18.11
N SER A 245 -0.95 1.28 -17.47
CA SER A 245 -1.63 0.00 -17.73
C SER A 245 -0.65 -1.20 -17.69
N GLY A 246 0.40 -1.13 -16.86
CA GLY A 246 1.47 -2.15 -16.76
C GLY A 246 2.51 -2.11 -17.89
N GLY A 247 2.33 -1.25 -18.89
CA GLY A 247 3.23 -1.15 -20.04
C GLY A 247 4.47 -0.28 -19.83
N PRO A 248 5.28 -0.11 -20.89
CA PRO A 248 5.27 -0.92 -22.13
C PRO A 248 5.80 -2.33 -21.88
N ALA A 249 5.28 -3.35 -22.57
CA ALA A 249 5.77 -4.74 -22.50
C ALA A 249 6.05 -5.26 -21.07
N ASN A 250 5.09 -5.07 -20.15
CA ASN A 250 5.19 -5.42 -18.73
C ASN A 250 6.30 -4.70 -17.92
N ALA A 251 6.99 -3.70 -18.48
CA ALA A 251 8.08 -3.01 -17.82
C ALA A 251 7.68 -2.28 -16.52
N SER A 252 6.42 -1.88 -16.39
CA SER A 252 5.88 -1.32 -15.13
C SER A 252 4.85 -2.22 -14.46
N ASN A 253 4.60 -3.41 -14.98
CA ASN A 253 3.55 -4.27 -14.46
C ASN A 253 3.92 -4.82 -13.08
N VAL A 254 2.95 -4.85 -12.17
CA VAL A 254 3.07 -5.38 -10.81
C VAL A 254 2.00 -6.44 -10.58
N ALA A 255 2.24 -7.33 -9.63
CA ALA A 255 1.42 -8.52 -9.39
C ALA A 255 -0.08 -8.19 -9.20
N GLN A 256 -0.39 -7.09 -8.50
CA GLN A 256 -1.79 -6.68 -8.27
C GLN A 256 -2.52 -6.30 -9.57
N TYR A 257 -1.88 -5.52 -10.43
CA TYR A 257 -2.46 -5.14 -11.73
C TYR A 257 -2.48 -6.34 -12.69
N TRP A 258 -1.43 -7.18 -12.66
CA TRP A 258 -1.36 -8.38 -13.48
C TRP A 258 -2.45 -9.41 -13.14
N ALA A 259 -2.74 -9.63 -11.85
CA ALA A 259 -3.84 -10.50 -11.42
C ALA A 259 -5.19 -10.03 -11.98
N TRP A 260 -5.42 -8.71 -11.99
CA TRP A 260 -6.61 -8.11 -12.59
C TRP A 260 -6.62 -8.27 -14.12
N ASP A 261 -5.50 -8.01 -14.79
CA ASP A 261 -5.38 -8.13 -16.25
C ASP A 261 -5.64 -9.57 -16.71
N LEU A 262 -5.03 -10.56 -16.04
CA LEU A 262 -5.29 -11.99 -16.26
C LEU A 262 -6.77 -12.34 -16.11
N SER A 263 -7.40 -11.90 -15.01
CA SER A 263 -8.79 -12.27 -14.71
C SER A 263 -9.80 -11.58 -15.63
N PHE A 264 -9.63 -10.27 -15.88
CA PHE A 264 -10.69 -9.43 -16.44
C PHE A 264 -10.45 -8.99 -17.88
N ARG A 265 -9.23 -9.11 -18.39
CA ARG A 265 -8.91 -8.83 -19.81
C ARG A 265 -8.55 -10.08 -20.58
N GLN A 266 -7.75 -10.96 -19.97
CA GLN A 266 -7.34 -12.21 -20.61
C GLN A 266 -8.29 -13.38 -20.32
N TYR A 267 -9.18 -13.22 -19.33
CA TYR A 267 -10.14 -14.24 -18.87
C TYR A 267 -9.48 -15.54 -18.40
N ASP A 268 -8.22 -15.46 -17.95
CA ASP A 268 -7.49 -16.53 -17.29
C ASP A 268 -7.66 -16.39 -15.76
N PHE A 269 -8.85 -16.79 -15.29
CA PHE A 269 -9.25 -16.66 -13.90
C PHE A 269 -8.40 -17.52 -12.97
N ALA A 270 -7.98 -18.71 -13.41
CA ALA A 270 -7.13 -19.60 -12.61
C ALA A 270 -5.76 -18.96 -12.32
N LYS A 271 -5.11 -18.38 -13.33
CA LYS A 271 -3.83 -17.67 -13.11
C LYS A 271 -4.02 -16.36 -12.34
N GLY A 272 -5.07 -15.60 -12.63
CA GLY A 272 -5.39 -14.38 -11.88
C GLY A 272 -5.63 -14.65 -10.39
N ALA A 273 -6.35 -15.73 -10.07
CA ALA A 273 -6.52 -16.23 -8.71
C ALA A 273 -5.17 -16.64 -8.10
N THR A 274 -4.34 -17.36 -8.84
CA THR A 274 -3.01 -17.80 -8.39
C THR A 274 -2.11 -16.62 -7.98
N VAL A 275 -2.01 -15.58 -8.81
CA VAL A 275 -1.26 -14.35 -8.48
C VAL A 275 -1.82 -13.68 -7.22
N SER A 276 -3.15 -13.56 -7.13
CA SER A 276 -3.84 -12.97 -5.98
C SER A 276 -3.57 -13.73 -4.67
N VAL A 277 -3.53 -15.06 -4.73
CA VAL A 277 -3.23 -15.92 -3.57
C VAL A 277 -1.77 -15.76 -3.14
N ILE A 278 -0.83 -15.70 -4.08
CA ILE A 278 0.59 -15.43 -3.76
C ILE A 278 0.73 -14.07 -3.06
N MET A 279 0.07 -13.03 -3.55
CA MET A 279 0.07 -11.71 -2.91
C MET A 279 -0.59 -11.73 -1.52
N THR A 280 -1.68 -12.45 -1.36
CA THR A 280 -2.35 -12.62 -0.06
C THR A 280 -1.41 -13.28 0.95
N VAL A 281 -0.72 -14.36 0.56
CA VAL A 281 0.27 -15.04 1.42
C VAL A 281 1.39 -14.07 1.80
N PHE A 282 1.90 -13.27 0.85
CA PHE A 282 2.94 -12.28 1.13
C PHE A 282 2.48 -11.23 2.15
N VAL A 283 1.28 -10.66 1.99
CA VAL A 283 0.70 -9.69 2.93
C VAL A 283 0.49 -10.32 4.32
N LEU A 284 0.01 -11.57 4.38
CA LEU A 284 -0.18 -12.28 5.63
C LEU A 284 1.15 -12.51 6.37
N LEU A 285 2.20 -12.92 5.65
CA LEU A 285 3.54 -13.09 6.24
C LEU A 285 4.10 -11.76 6.76
N ALA A 286 4.00 -10.69 5.98
CA ALA A 286 4.43 -9.36 6.40
C ALA A 286 3.66 -8.88 7.66
N SER A 287 2.34 -9.10 7.69
CA SER A 287 1.49 -8.76 8.84
C SER A 287 1.83 -9.57 10.08
N LEU A 288 2.15 -10.86 9.93
CA LEU A 288 2.57 -11.72 11.05
C LEU A 288 3.90 -11.26 11.65
N VAL A 289 4.86 -10.84 10.82
CA VAL A 289 6.14 -10.29 11.28
C VAL A 289 5.90 -9.02 12.10
N TYR A 290 5.04 -8.12 11.63
CA TYR A 290 4.68 -6.90 12.35
C TYR A 290 4.00 -7.16 13.71
N VAL A 291 3.00 -8.04 13.74
CA VAL A 291 2.29 -8.35 15.00
C VAL A 291 3.26 -8.99 16.02
N ARG A 292 4.23 -9.78 15.55
CA ARG A 292 5.26 -10.34 16.45
C ARG A 292 6.24 -9.30 16.96
N SER A 293 6.67 -8.34 16.14
CA SER A 293 7.62 -7.31 16.57
C SER A 293 7.01 -6.35 17.62
N THR A 294 5.72 -6.06 17.53
CA THR A 294 5.00 -5.16 18.45
C THR A 294 4.58 -5.81 19.77
N ARG A 295 4.54 -7.15 19.87
CA ARG A 295 4.15 -7.87 21.10
C ARG A 295 5.04 -7.57 22.31
N HIS A 296 6.27 -7.14 22.11
CA HIS A 296 7.19 -6.78 23.19
C HIS A 296 6.97 -5.36 23.73
N GLU A 297 6.13 -4.55 23.10
CA GLU A 297 5.95 -3.13 23.45
C GLU A 297 4.88 -2.91 24.53
N VAL A 298 3.89 -3.81 24.64
CA VAL A 298 2.79 -3.73 25.61
C VAL A 298 3.21 -4.19 27.03
N ARG A 299 4.47 -4.62 27.21
CA ARG A 299 5.00 -5.14 28.49
C ARG A 299 6.02 -4.22 29.17
N GLY A 300 6.13 -2.97 28.75
CA GLY A 300 6.99 -1.95 29.37
C GLY A 300 6.21 -1.04 30.31
#